data_AF-B7G4N6-F1
#
_entry.id   AF-B7G4N6-F1
#
_cell.length_a   1.000
_cell.length_b   1.000
_cell.length_c   1.000
_cell.angle_alpha   90.00
_cell.angle_beta   90.00
_cell.angle_gamma   90.00
#
_symmetry.space_group_name_H-M   'P 1'
#
loop_
_entity.id
_entity.type
_entity.pdbx_description
1 polymer ?
#
loop_
_entity_poly.entity_id
_entity_poly.type
_entity_poly.pdbx_seq_one_letter_code
_entity_poly.pdbx_strand_id
1 'polypeptide(L)'
;MDLQGAPYGYTPFCTSRESTLGYQFWRDGFWKSHLQGKPYHISALYVVDLENFRRTLVGDQLRSIYQQLSGNPDSLANLDQDLPNYAQHQVPIFSLPQEWLWCESWCSDETKGTAKTIDLCNNPEHKEPKVSMAKRIVSGPLFNESWVELDAEVEMYEQAYFKGQL
;
A
#
# COMPACT_ATOMS: atom_id res chain seq x y z
N MET A 1 -10.47 -14.94 -3.03
CA MET A 1 -11.01 -13.68 -3.61
C MET A 1 -11.00 -13.84 -5.11
N ASP A 2 -12.05 -13.42 -5.79
CA ASP A 2 -12.10 -13.40 -7.25
C ASP A 2 -11.56 -12.05 -7.75
N LEU A 3 -10.50 -12.07 -8.57
CA LEU A 3 -9.89 -10.87 -9.16
C LEU A 3 -10.51 -10.49 -10.52
N GLN A 4 -11.60 -11.14 -10.93
CA GLN A 4 -12.34 -10.86 -12.16
C GLN A 4 -11.46 -10.89 -13.41
N GLY A 5 -10.50 -11.83 -13.43
CA GLY A 5 -9.54 -11.99 -14.52
C GLY A 5 -8.35 -11.02 -14.50
N ALA A 6 -8.29 -10.08 -13.56
CA ALA A 6 -7.10 -9.26 -13.36
C ALA A 6 -5.93 -10.12 -12.82
N PRO A 7 -4.69 -9.90 -13.28
CA PRO A 7 -3.52 -10.65 -12.81
C PRO A 7 -3.09 -10.28 -11.37
N TYR A 8 -3.52 -9.12 -10.88
CA TYR A 8 -3.25 -8.67 -9.51
C TYR A 8 -4.31 -7.69 -9.02
N GLY A 9 -4.40 -7.57 -7.69
CA GLY A 9 -5.28 -6.62 -7.03
C GLY A 9 -4.53 -5.76 -6.03
N TYR A 10 -4.86 -4.47 -5.97
CA TYR A 10 -4.25 -3.47 -5.10
C TYR A 10 -5.34 -2.65 -4.40
N THR A 11 -5.03 -2.08 -3.24
CA THR A 11 -5.96 -1.17 -2.55
C THR A 11 -5.82 0.25 -3.11
N PRO A 12 -6.92 0.94 -3.50
CA PRO A 12 -6.86 2.33 -3.92
C PRO A 12 -6.46 3.24 -2.76
N PHE A 13 -5.94 4.43 -3.07
CA PHE A 13 -5.75 5.46 -2.06
C PHE A 13 -7.08 5.86 -1.40
N CYS A 14 -7.03 5.99 -0.09
CA CYS A 14 -8.13 6.46 0.73
C CYS A 14 -8.44 7.94 0.45
N THR A 15 -9.71 8.30 0.39
CA THR A 15 -10.15 9.69 0.15
C THR A 15 -11.04 10.23 1.27
N SER A 16 -11.17 9.52 2.39
CA SER A 16 -12.09 9.89 3.46
C SER A 16 -11.55 11.00 4.37
N ARG A 17 -10.23 11.24 4.40
CA ARG A 17 -9.67 12.38 5.14
C ARG A 17 -9.57 13.60 4.23
N GLU A 18 -10.52 14.51 4.39
CA GLU A 18 -10.62 15.71 3.53
C GLU A 18 -9.41 16.65 3.66
N SER A 19 -8.84 16.77 4.86
CA SER A 19 -7.74 17.70 5.14
C SER A 19 -6.47 17.42 4.33
N THR A 20 -6.25 16.16 3.92
CA THR A 20 -5.04 15.77 3.19
C THR A 20 -5.25 15.62 1.68
N LEU A 21 -6.47 15.79 1.17
CA LEU A 21 -6.77 15.62 -0.26
C LEU A 21 -5.92 16.53 -1.17
N GLY A 22 -5.52 17.70 -0.68
CA GLY A 22 -4.64 18.63 -1.42
C GLY A 22 -3.24 18.08 -1.71
N TYR A 23 -2.78 17.07 -0.98
CA TYR A 23 -1.47 16.43 -1.18
C TYR A 23 -1.51 15.24 -2.17
N GLN A 24 -2.70 14.86 -2.65
CA GLN A 24 -2.87 13.73 -3.57
C GLN A 24 -2.50 14.14 -5.00
N PHE A 25 -1.21 14.09 -5.31
CA PHE A 25 -0.65 14.57 -6.58
C PHE A 25 -1.29 13.94 -7.83
N TRP A 26 -1.82 12.71 -7.75
CA TRP A 26 -2.45 12.03 -8.88
C TRP A 26 -3.82 12.59 -9.27
N ARG A 27 -4.40 13.51 -8.48
CA ARG A 27 -5.69 14.13 -8.76
C ARG A 27 -5.63 15.27 -9.79
N ASP A 28 -4.42 15.68 -10.19
CA ASP A 28 -4.20 16.68 -11.22
C ASP A 28 -3.07 16.30 -12.19
N GLY A 29 -2.90 17.10 -13.24
CA GLY A 29 -1.80 16.99 -14.20
C GLY A 29 -1.76 15.64 -14.92
N PHE A 30 -0.53 15.14 -15.11
CA PHE A 30 -0.25 13.94 -15.89
C PHE A 30 -1.08 12.73 -15.42
N TRP A 31 -1.07 12.42 -14.13
CA TRP A 31 -1.72 11.23 -13.58
C TRP A 31 -3.24 11.26 -13.73
N LYS A 32 -3.87 12.42 -13.51
CA LYS A 32 -5.32 12.57 -13.74
C LYS A 32 -5.69 12.28 -15.20
N SER A 33 -4.94 12.87 -16.13
CA SER A 33 -5.15 12.68 -17.57
C SER A 33 -4.87 11.24 -18.00
N HIS A 34 -3.79 10.65 -17.49
CA HIS A 34 -3.37 9.28 -17.81
C HIS A 34 -4.36 8.25 -17.28
N LEU A 35 -4.82 8.36 -16.03
CA LEU A 35 -5.68 7.37 -15.39
C LEU A 35 -7.12 7.32 -15.97
N GLN A 36 -7.60 8.42 -16.55
CA GLN A 36 -8.93 8.48 -17.19
C GLN A 36 -10.08 7.96 -16.29
N GLY A 37 -10.04 8.33 -15.00
CA GLY A 37 -11.03 7.92 -14.00
C GLY A 37 -10.73 6.60 -13.30
N LYS A 38 -9.66 5.89 -13.67
CA LYS A 38 -9.16 4.77 -12.86
C LYS A 38 -8.56 5.28 -11.54
N PRO A 39 -8.68 4.52 -10.44
CA PRO A 39 -8.07 4.90 -9.18
C PRO A 39 -6.54 4.76 -9.23
N TYR A 40 -5.87 5.58 -8.42
CA TYR A 40 -4.45 5.43 -8.13
C TYR A 40 -4.29 4.52 -6.89
N HIS A 41 -3.56 3.43 -7.04
CA HIS A 41 -3.43 2.36 -6.03
C HIS A 41 -2.14 2.45 -5.23
N ILE A 42 -2.17 1.90 -4.01
CA ILE A 42 -1.04 1.86 -3.05
C ILE A 42 -0.31 0.52 -3.16
N SER A 43 1.03 0.53 -3.22
CA SER A 43 1.88 -0.68 -3.32
C SER A 43 2.14 -1.41 -2.00
N ALA A 44 1.66 -0.88 -0.87
CA ALA A 44 1.86 -1.45 0.48
C ALA A 44 1.15 -2.80 0.69
N LEU A 45 0.01 -3.03 0.04
CA LEU A 45 -0.72 -4.29 0.09
C LEU A 45 -1.28 -4.63 -1.30
N TYR A 46 -0.96 -5.82 -1.78
CA TYR A 46 -1.46 -6.34 -3.04
C TYR A 46 -1.50 -7.87 -3.03
N VAL A 47 -2.27 -8.42 -3.97
CA VAL A 47 -2.37 -9.86 -4.25
C VAL A 47 -2.03 -10.10 -5.71
N VAL A 48 -1.33 -11.20 -6.00
CA VAL A 48 -0.96 -11.59 -7.37
C VAL A 48 -1.52 -12.98 -7.64
N ASP A 49 -2.34 -13.11 -8.69
CA ASP A 49 -2.67 -14.40 -9.26
C ASP A 49 -1.51 -14.86 -10.13
N LEU A 50 -0.60 -15.63 -9.56
CA LEU A 50 0.62 -16.07 -10.24
C LEU A 50 0.35 -16.93 -11.47
N GLU A 51 -0.74 -17.70 -11.49
CA GLU A 51 -1.08 -18.52 -12.66
C GLU A 51 -1.49 -17.62 -13.83
N ASN A 52 -2.43 -16.70 -13.59
CA ASN A 52 -2.86 -15.76 -14.61
C ASN A 52 -1.72 -14.82 -15.04
N PHE A 53 -0.96 -14.29 -14.08
CA PHE A 53 0.18 -13.39 -14.30
C PHE A 53 1.24 -14.02 -15.22
N ARG A 54 1.58 -15.30 -15.00
CA ARG A 54 2.53 -16.03 -15.85
C ARG A 54 1.94 -16.35 -17.21
N ARG A 55 0.71 -16.88 -17.25
CA ARG A 55 0.03 -17.28 -18.49
C ARG A 55 -0.15 -16.11 -19.46
N THR A 56 -0.33 -14.90 -18.94
CA THR A 56 -0.53 -13.67 -19.73
C THR A 56 0.71 -12.80 -19.87
N LEU A 57 1.89 -13.32 -19.47
CA LEU A 57 3.20 -12.68 -19.63
C LEU A 57 3.27 -11.25 -19.04
N VAL A 58 2.55 -11.01 -17.94
CA VAL A 58 2.46 -9.68 -17.32
C VAL A 58 3.83 -9.16 -16.91
N GLY A 59 4.70 -10.03 -16.40
CA GLY A 59 6.06 -9.65 -16.04
C GLY A 59 6.86 -9.07 -17.21
N ASP A 60 6.69 -9.60 -18.43
CA ASP A 60 7.37 -9.09 -19.62
C ASP A 60 6.80 -7.73 -20.05
N GLN A 61 5.47 -7.56 -19.96
CA GLN A 61 4.81 -6.28 -20.23
C GLN A 61 5.32 -5.19 -19.28
N LEU A 62 5.33 -5.47 -17.96
CA LEU A 62 5.82 -4.53 -16.95
C LEU A 62 7.30 -4.19 -17.15
N ARG A 63 8.17 -5.17 -17.46
CA ARG A 63 9.59 -4.92 -17.77
C ARG A 63 9.78 -4.07 -19.03
N SER A 64 8.98 -4.31 -20.07
CA SER A 64 9.03 -3.51 -21.30
C SER A 64 8.61 -2.06 -21.04
N ILE A 65 7.54 -1.85 -20.27
CA ILE A 65 7.09 -0.49 -19.88
C ILE A 65 8.15 0.18 -19.02
N TYR A 66 8.71 -0.53 -18.03
CA TYR A 66 9.81 -0.01 -17.22
C TYR A 66 10.99 0.44 -18.09
N GLN A 67 11.44 -0.38 -19.04
CA GLN A 67 12.56 -0.05 -19.92
C GLN A 67 12.32 1.19 -20.80
N GLN A 68 11.05 1.45 -21.16
CA GLN A 68 10.67 2.67 -21.90
C GLN A 68 10.72 3.91 -21.02
N LEU A 69 10.31 3.80 -19.76
CA LEU A 69 10.22 4.92 -18.82
C LEU A 69 11.55 5.22 -18.11
N SER A 70 12.38 4.20 -17.88
CA SER A 70 13.60 4.29 -17.05
C SER A 70 14.70 5.15 -17.65
N GLY A 71 14.59 5.53 -18.93
CA GLY A 71 15.51 6.46 -19.58
C GLY A 71 15.42 7.89 -19.04
N ASN A 72 14.29 8.26 -18.42
CA ASN A 72 14.11 9.55 -17.76
C ASN A 72 14.05 9.36 -16.23
N PRO A 73 15.01 9.91 -15.46
CA PRO A 73 15.03 9.76 -14.00
C PRO A 73 13.80 10.31 -13.29
N ASP A 74 13.05 11.23 -13.93
CA ASP A 74 11.87 11.88 -13.34
C ASP A 74 10.55 11.11 -13.56
N SER A 75 10.57 9.97 -14.26
CA SER A 75 9.33 9.28 -14.69
C SER A 75 8.74 8.30 -13.67
N LEU A 76 9.54 7.70 -12.79
CA LEU A 76 9.10 6.66 -11.85
C LEU A 76 9.62 7.01 -10.44
N ALA A 77 8.98 7.98 -9.80
CA ALA A 77 9.38 8.46 -8.48
C ALA A 77 9.33 7.34 -7.42
N ASN A 78 8.28 6.49 -7.49
CA ASN A 78 8.15 5.28 -6.68
C ASN A 78 7.85 4.11 -7.62
N LEU A 79 8.89 3.43 -8.11
CA LEU A 79 8.80 2.38 -9.14
C LEU A 79 7.70 1.33 -8.84
N ASP A 80 7.64 0.86 -7.60
CA ASP A 80 6.73 -0.18 -7.13
C ASP A 80 5.25 0.24 -7.18
N GLN A 81 4.96 1.54 -7.06
CA GLN A 81 3.61 2.09 -7.11
C GLN A 81 3.29 2.67 -8.50
N ASP A 82 4.22 3.44 -9.08
CA ASP A 82 4.02 4.15 -10.34
C ASP A 82 3.93 3.19 -11.52
N LEU A 83 4.72 2.11 -11.55
CA LEU A 83 4.71 1.20 -12.70
C LEU A 83 3.36 0.47 -12.85
N PRO A 84 2.77 -0.15 -11.82
CA PRO A 84 1.42 -0.72 -11.92
C PRO A 84 0.36 0.34 -12.25
N ASN A 85 0.43 1.53 -11.64
CA ASN A 85 -0.50 2.62 -11.90
C ASN A 85 -0.41 3.18 -13.32
N TYR A 86 0.80 3.20 -13.91
CA TYR A 86 0.99 3.58 -15.30
C TYR A 86 0.42 2.50 -16.24
N ALA A 87 0.67 1.23 -15.91
CA ALA A 87 0.34 0.10 -16.76
C ALA A 87 -1.15 -0.30 -16.77
N GLN A 88 -2.02 0.30 -15.94
CA GLN A 88 -3.40 -0.17 -15.71
C GLN A 88 -4.30 -0.32 -16.95
N HIS A 89 -3.97 0.38 -18.04
CA HIS A 89 -4.68 0.27 -19.32
C HIS A 89 -4.31 -0.99 -20.10
N GLN A 90 -3.09 -1.49 -19.92
CA GLN A 90 -2.57 -2.70 -20.56
C GLN A 90 -2.67 -3.91 -19.62
N VAL A 91 -2.38 -3.70 -18.33
CA VAL A 91 -2.39 -4.71 -17.28
C VAL A 91 -3.43 -4.33 -16.23
N PRO A 92 -4.64 -4.92 -16.26
CA PRO A 92 -5.73 -4.54 -15.36
C PRO A 92 -5.39 -4.72 -13.89
N ILE A 93 -5.90 -3.82 -13.04
CA ILE A 93 -5.82 -3.92 -11.58
C ILE A 93 -7.22 -4.17 -11.03
N PHE A 94 -7.38 -5.24 -10.25
CA PHE A 94 -8.56 -5.39 -9.41
C PHE A 94 -8.45 -4.45 -8.20
N SER A 95 -9.42 -3.55 -8.02
CA SER A 95 -9.41 -2.63 -6.87
C SER A 95 -9.95 -3.33 -5.64
N LEU A 96 -9.09 -3.57 -4.66
CA LEU A 96 -9.47 -4.18 -3.38
C LEU A 96 -10.39 -3.24 -2.60
N PRO A 97 -11.35 -3.77 -1.81
CA PRO A 97 -12.16 -2.97 -0.90
C PRO A 97 -11.30 -2.11 0.05
N GLN A 98 -11.74 -0.89 0.36
CA GLN A 98 -10.97 0.06 1.18
C GLN A 98 -10.60 -0.47 2.57
N GLU A 99 -11.44 -1.34 3.16
CA GLU A 99 -11.16 -1.99 4.45
C GLU A 99 -9.87 -2.81 4.46
N TRP A 100 -9.31 -3.18 3.29
CA TRP A 100 -8.05 -3.90 3.23
C TRP A 100 -6.84 -3.06 3.61
N LEU A 101 -6.90 -1.73 3.52
CA LEU A 101 -5.76 -0.88 3.88
C LEU A 101 -6.24 0.44 4.47
N TRP A 102 -5.79 0.70 5.70
CA TRP A 102 -5.97 1.98 6.36
C TRP A 102 -4.62 2.64 6.63
N CYS A 103 -4.53 3.96 6.42
CA CYS A 103 -3.44 4.77 6.95
C CYS A 103 -3.99 6.08 7.49
N GLU A 104 -3.46 6.52 8.64
CA GLU A 104 -3.85 7.74 9.33
C GLU A 104 -3.83 8.98 8.44
N SER A 105 -2.84 9.14 7.56
CA SER A 105 -2.74 10.36 6.74
C SER A 105 -3.84 10.48 5.68
N TRP A 106 -4.50 9.40 5.27
CA TRP A 106 -5.44 9.41 4.13
C TRP A 106 -6.84 8.92 4.48
N CYS A 107 -6.93 8.02 5.47
CA CYS A 107 -8.18 7.48 5.96
C CYS A 107 -8.65 8.23 7.21
N SER A 108 -9.96 8.31 7.39
CA SER A 108 -10.56 8.95 8.55
C SER A 108 -10.52 8.00 9.75
N ASP A 109 -10.61 8.54 10.96
CA ASP A 109 -10.48 7.73 12.17
C ASP A 109 -11.65 6.74 12.32
N GLU A 110 -12.84 7.11 11.83
CA GLU A 110 -14.04 6.27 11.84
C GLU A 110 -13.85 4.99 11.02
N THR A 111 -13.10 5.05 9.92
CA THR A 111 -12.85 3.88 9.06
C THR A 111 -11.83 2.90 9.64
N LYS A 112 -11.11 3.29 10.70
CA LYS A 112 -10.09 2.42 11.33
C LYS A 112 -10.70 1.17 11.94
N GLY A 113 -11.92 1.27 12.47
CA GLY A 113 -12.61 0.16 13.15
C GLY A 113 -12.98 -1.02 12.24
N THR A 114 -13.03 -0.81 10.92
CA THR A 114 -13.29 -1.86 9.93
C THR A 114 -12.03 -2.28 9.17
N ALA A 115 -10.88 -1.67 9.46
CA ALA A 115 -9.64 -1.94 8.76
C ALA A 115 -9.10 -3.34 9.06
N LYS A 116 -8.66 -4.05 8.02
CA LYS A 116 -8.03 -5.36 8.09
C LYS A 116 -6.51 -5.27 8.24
N THR A 117 -5.89 -4.25 7.63
CA THR A 117 -4.48 -3.95 7.82
C THR A 117 -4.26 -2.45 7.96
N ILE A 118 -3.19 -2.10 8.67
CA ILE A 118 -2.77 -0.72 8.91
C ILE A 118 -1.41 -0.52 8.25
N ASP A 119 -1.32 0.41 7.30
CA ASP A 119 -0.04 0.96 6.87
C ASP A 119 0.30 2.19 7.71
N LEU A 120 1.49 2.17 8.30
CA LEU A 120 2.04 3.32 9.02
C LEU A 120 2.65 4.26 7.97
N CYS A 121 1.82 4.90 7.13
CA CYS A 121 2.32 5.75 6.04
C CYS A 121 2.89 7.09 6.53
N ASN A 122 3.61 7.81 5.66
CA ASN A 122 4.16 9.13 6.01
C ASN A 122 3.07 10.20 5.97
N ASN A 123 3.12 11.14 6.92
CA ASN A 123 2.27 12.32 6.90
C ASN A 123 2.93 13.43 6.05
N PRO A 124 2.18 14.07 5.13
CA PRO A 124 2.73 15.14 4.28
C PRO A 124 2.95 16.47 5.02
N GLU A 125 2.28 16.72 6.15
CA GLU A 125 2.35 17.97 6.91
C GLU A 125 3.43 17.95 7.99
N HIS A 126 3.68 16.79 8.60
CA HIS A 126 4.64 16.65 9.70
C HIS A 126 5.37 15.31 9.66
N LYS A 127 6.52 15.26 10.33
CA LYS A 127 7.34 14.04 10.44
C LYS A 127 7.16 13.40 11.81
N GLU A 128 6.84 12.12 11.83
CA GLU A 128 6.84 11.29 13.03
C GLU A 128 7.69 10.02 12.77
N PRO A 129 8.60 9.63 13.68
CA PRO A 129 9.31 8.35 13.57
C PRO A 129 8.35 7.16 13.57
N LYS A 130 8.61 6.14 12.73
CA LYS A 130 7.73 4.97 12.57
C LYS A 130 7.46 4.23 13.89
N VAL A 131 8.46 4.10 14.75
CA VAL A 131 8.30 3.44 16.07
C VAL A 131 7.36 4.23 16.98
N SER A 132 7.44 5.56 16.99
CA SER A 132 6.50 6.42 17.74
C SER A 132 5.08 6.23 17.21
N MET A 133 4.94 6.29 15.89
CA MET A 133 3.67 6.11 15.21
C MET A 133 3.06 4.74 15.49
N ALA A 134 3.86 3.67 15.47
CA ALA A 134 3.41 2.31 15.73
C ALA A 134 2.85 2.16 17.15
N LYS A 135 3.59 2.65 18.16
CA LYS A 135 3.16 2.63 19.57
C LYS A 135 1.84 3.38 19.80
N ARG A 136 1.60 4.45 19.05
CA ARG A 136 0.38 5.27 19.16
C ARG A 136 -0.79 4.68 18.35
N ILE A 137 -0.57 4.35 17.08
CA ILE A 137 -1.62 3.91 16.16
C ILE A 137 -2.08 2.49 16.48
N VAL A 138 -1.15 1.56 16.72
CA VAL A 138 -1.45 0.15 16.99
C VAL A 138 -1.56 -0.02 18.51
N SER A 139 -2.56 0.63 19.07
CA SER A 139 -2.87 0.64 20.49
C SER A 139 -4.38 0.80 20.74
N GLY A 140 -4.82 0.48 21.95
CA GLY A 140 -6.20 0.64 22.37
C GLY A 140 -7.13 -0.50 21.93
N PRO A 141 -8.45 -0.33 22.06
CA PRO A 141 -9.42 -1.43 22.04
C PRO A 141 -9.69 -2.04 20.66
N LEU A 142 -9.12 -1.48 19.59
CA LEU A 142 -9.27 -2.01 18.23
C LEU A 142 -8.29 -3.16 17.92
N PHE A 143 -7.32 -3.40 18.79
CA PHE A 143 -6.29 -4.41 18.59
C PHE A 143 -6.34 -5.41 19.75
N ASN A 144 -6.18 -6.70 19.43
CA ASN A 144 -6.02 -7.73 20.46
C ASN A 144 -4.72 -7.51 21.25
N GLU A 145 -3.67 -7.10 20.55
CA GLU A 145 -2.34 -6.82 21.09
C GLU A 145 -1.85 -5.49 20.51
N SER A 146 -1.28 -4.66 21.36
CA SER A 146 -0.62 -3.43 20.95
C SER A 146 0.76 -3.72 20.33
N TRP A 147 1.29 -2.74 19.60
CA TRP A 147 2.67 -2.84 19.08
C TRP A 147 3.70 -3.06 20.19
N VAL A 148 3.51 -2.46 21.37
CA VAL A 148 4.43 -2.61 22.51
C VAL A 148 4.41 -4.04 23.07
N GLU A 149 3.24 -4.68 23.12
CA GLU A 149 3.12 -6.06 23.58
C GLU A 149 3.74 -7.04 22.57
N LEU A 150 3.49 -6.84 21.28
CA LEU A 150 4.08 -7.65 20.21
C LEU A 150 5.62 -7.51 20.16
N ASP A 151 6.14 -6.30 20.31
CA ASP A 151 7.59 -6.04 20.35
C ASP A 151 8.25 -6.72 21.57
N ALA A 152 7.58 -6.66 22.73
CA ALA A 152 8.04 -7.36 23.94
C ALA A 152 7.99 -8.89 23.79
N GLU A 153 7.00 -9.44 23.09
CA GLU A 153 6.93 -10.88 22.81
C GLU A 153 8.13 -11.33 21.97
N VAL A 154 8.49 -10.58 20.92
CA VAL A 154 9.68 -10.86 20.12
C VAL A 154 10.95 -10.79 20.97
N GLU A 155 11.09 -9.75 21.80
CA GLU A 155 12.24 -9.61 22.71
C GLU A 155 12.38 -10.81 23.66
N MET A 156 11.26 -11.33 24.18
CA MET A 156 11.26 -12.54 25.01
C MET A 156 11.80 -13.76 24.26
N TYR A 157 11.37 -13.98 23.03
CA TYR A 157 11.88 -15.09 22.20
C TYR A 157 13.36 -14.93 21.87
N GLU A 158 13.81 -13.72 21.54
CA GLU A 158 15.21 -13.44 21.29
C GLU A 158 16.07 -13.76 22.52
N GLN A 159 15.65 -13.32 23.71
CA GLN A 159 16.35 -13.62 24.95
C GLN A 159 16.38 -15.12 25.25
N ALA A 160 15.30 -15.86 25.00
CA ALA A 160 15.26 -17.31 25.19
C ALA A 160 16.20 -18.03 24.23
N TYR A 161 16.26 -17.60 22.97
CA TYR A 161 17.18 -18.13 21.96
C TYR A 161 18.64 -17.94 22.38
N PHE A 162 19.02 -16.72 22.81
CA PHE A 162 20.39 -16.45 23.24
C PHE A 162 20.79 -17.17 24.54
N LYS A 163 19.82 -17.59 25.36
CA LYS A 163 20.05 -18.40 26.58
C LYS A 163 20.04 -19.91 26.33
N GLY A 164 19.78 -20.37 25.10
CA GLY A 164 19.66 -21.79 24.76
C GLY A 164 18.44 -22.47 25.40
N GLN A 165 17.37 -21.71 25.61
CA GLN A 165 16.12 -22.17 26.24
C GLN A 165 15.02 -22.50 25.21
N LEU A 166 15.39 -22.50 23.93
CA LEU A 166 14.60 -22.92 22.76
C LEU A 166 15.30 -24.05 22.03
#